data_AF-A0A969TPI8-F1
#
_entry.id   AF-A0A969TPI8-F1
#
_cell.length_a   1.000
_cell.length_b   1.000
_cell.length_c   1.000
_cell.angle_alpha   90.00
_cell.angle_beta   90.00
_cell.angle_gamma   90.00
#
_symmetry.space_group_name_H-M   'P 1'
#
loop_
_entity.id
_entity.type
_entity.pdbx_description
1 polymer ?
#
loop_
_entity_poly.entity_id
_entity_poly.type
_entity_poly.pdbx_seq_one_letter_code
_entity_poly.pdbx_strand_id
1 'polypeptide(L)' 'MSQQVKQFHYLILQNSSLKEQLRAAPDRASLVELTVQLGTEMGYNFTHQEVEVYINKNKLLLMMQFA' A
#
# COMPACT_ATOMS: atom_id res chain seq x y z
N MET A 1 10.06 0.22 -11.30
CA MET A 1 9.25 -0.02 -10.07
C MET A 1 9.99 0.64 -8.92
N SER A 2 9.45 1.68 -8.30
CA SER A 2 10.13 2.35 -7.19
C SER A 2 10.39 1.39 -6.02
N GLN A 3 11.65 1.34 -5.59
CA GLN A 3 12.07 0.68 -4.34
C GLN A 3 11.24 1.17 -3.14
N GLN A 4 10.79 2.41 -3.17
CA GLN A 4 10.01 3.05 -2.11
C GLN A 4 8.68 2.32 -1.81
N VAL A 5 7.93 1.91 -2.83
CA VAL A 5 6.65 1.19 -2.62
C VAL A 5 6.88 -0.18 -1.97
N LYS A 6 7.99 -0.86 -2.31
CA LYS A 6 8.38 -2.12 -1.65
C LYS A 6 8.79 -1.91 -0.19
N GLN A 7 9.56 -0.87 0.09
CA GLN A 7 9.94 -0.50 1.47
C GLN A 7 8.71 -0.18 2.30
N PHE A 8 7.78 0.60 1.74
CA PHE A 8 6.51 0.92 2.38
C PHE A 8 5.67 -0.34 2.64
N HIS A 9 5.57 -1.26 1.68
CA HIS A 9 4.89 -2.55 1.89
C HIS A 9 5.51 -3.33 3.06
N TYR A 10 6.84 -3.40 3.14
CA TYR A 10 7.51 -4.06 4.25
C TYR A 10 7.22 -3.39 5.59
N LEU A 11 7.11 -2.06 5.59
CA LEU A 11 6.73 -1.28 6.76
C LEU A 11 5.29 -1.58 7.20
N ILE A 12 4.35 -1.66 6.25
CA ILE A 12 2.96 -2.09 6.50
C ILE A 12 2.92 -3.51 7.08
N LEU A 13 3.74 -4.43 6.56
CA LEU A 13 3.83 -5.80 7.09
C LEU A 13 4.27 -5.84 8.54
N GLN A 14 5.17 -4.95 8.94
CA GLN A 14 5.64 -4.86 10.34
C GLN A 14 4.70 -4.05 11.23
N ASN A 15 3.87 -3.18 10.66
CA ASN A 15 2.97 -2.29 11.39
C ASN A 15 1.51 -2.70 11.20
N SER A 16 1.01 -3.51 12.13
CA SER A 16 -0.38 -3.98 12.12
C SER A 16 -1.41 -2.85 12.00
N SER A 17 -1.14 -1.68 12.60
CA SER A 17 -2.04 -0.52 12.53
C SER A 17 -2.20 0.04 11.10
N LEU A 18 -1.11 0.10 10.32
CA LEU A 18 -1.17 0.52 8.90
C LEU A 18 -1.88 -0.54 8.06
N LYS A 19 -1.63 -1.82 8.37
CA LYS A 19 -2.29 -2.95 7.71
C LYS A 19 -3.80 -2.89 7.92
N GLU A 20 -4.28 -2.59 9.12
CA GLU A 20 -5.71 -2.45 9.42
C GLU A 20 -6.33 -1.24 8.73
N GLN A 21 -5.65 -0.10 8.70
CA GLN A 21 -6.13 1.09 7.97
C GLN A 21 -6.28 0.81 6.46
N LEU A 22 -5.31 0.12 5.85
CA LEU A 22 -5.38 -0.27 4.45
C LEU A 22 -6.42 -1.36 4.19
N ARG A 23 -6.67 -2.25 5.16
CA ARG A 23 -7.72 -3.27 5.08
C ARG A 23 -9.12 -2.69 5.22
N ALA A 24 -9.27 -1.58 5.92
CA ALA A 24 -10.53 -0.86 6.06
C ALA A 24 -10.95 -0.14 4.76
N ALA A 25 -10.05 -0.02 3.78
CA ALA A 25 -10.37 0.55 2.48
C ALA A 25 -11.37 -0.35 1.71
N PRO A 26 -12.57 0.15 1.37
CA PRO A 26 -13.60 -0.66 0.71
C PRO A 26 -13.26 -0.96 -0.75
N ASP A 27 -12.49 -0.07 -1.39
CA ASP A 27 -12.23 -0.10 -2.82
C ASP A 27 -10.75 0.16 -3.13
N ARG A 28 -10.32 -0.28 -4.32
CA ARG A 28 -8.93 -0.09 -4.78
C ARG A 28 -8.52 1.37 -4.83
N ALA A 29 -9.42 2.27 -5.24
CA ALA A 29 -9.14 3.70 -5.29
C ALA A 29 -8.79 4.24 -3.89
N SER A 30 -9.62 3.92 -2.89
CA SER A 30 -9.38 4.30 -1.49
C SER A 30 -8.11 3.69 -0.93
N LEU A 31 -7.77 2.45 -1.30
CA LEU A 31 -6.54 1.80 -0.85
C LEU A 31 -5.31 2.49 -1.43
N VAL A 32 -5.33 2.85 -2.73
CA VAL A 32 -4.25 3.59 -3.38
C VAL A 32 -4.08 4.97 -2.73
N GLU A 33 -5.18 5.68 -2.50
CA GLU A 33 -5.18 7.02 -1.89
C GLU A 33 -4.62 6.98 -0.46
N LEU A 34 -5.10 6.05 0.38
CA LEU A 34 -4.58 5.84 1.73
C LEU A 34 -3.10 5.47 1.75
N THR A 35 -2.67 4.59 0.84
CA THR A 35 -1.25 4.20 0.72
C THR A 35 -0.37 5.39 0.37
N VAL A 36 -0.82 6.27 -0.55
CA VAL A 36 -0.08 7.47 -0.94
C VAL A 36 -0.07 8.51 0.17
N GLN A 37 -1.18 8.72 0.88
CA GLN A 37 -1.23 9.61 2.04
C GLN A 37 -0.27 9.15 3.13
N LEU A 38 -0.39 7.90 3.57
CA LEU A 38 0.48 7.32 4.61
C LEU A 38 1.94 7.31 4.18
N GLY A 39 2.22 7.01 2.90
CA GLY A 39 3.54 7.12 2.31
C GLY A 39 4.12 8.53 2.44
N THR A 40 3.33 9.54 2.07
CA THR A 40 3.72 10.96 2.11
C THR A 40 3.98 11.42 3.54
N GLU A 41 3.13 11.04 4.49
CA GLU A 41 3.32 11.34 5.92
C GLU A 41 4.60 10.70 6.48
N MET A 42 4.99 9.54 5.95
CA MET A 42 6.24 8.85 6.30
C MET A 42 7.46 9.34 5.52
N GLY A 43 7.30 10.36 4.66
CA GLY A 43 8.39 10.95 3.87
C GLY A 43 8.73 10.21 2.58
N TYR A 44 7.86 9.28 2.14
CA TYR A 44 7.98 8.65 0.83
C TYR A 44 7.35 9.51 -0.26
N ASN A 45 7.93 9.45 -1.46
CA ASN A 45 7.54 10.31 -2.58
C ASN A 45 6.98 9.53 -3.79
N PHE A 46 6.42 8.34 -3.54
CA PHE A 46 5.82 7.51 -4.59
C PHE A 46 4.44 8.03 -4.99
N THR A 47 4.07 7.82 -6.26
CA THR A 47 2.80 8.33 -6.82
C THR A 47 1.69 7.28 -6.78
N HIS A 48 0.44 7.74 -6.89
CA HIS A 48 -0.75 6.89 -7.05
C HIS A 48 -0.55 5.82 -8.13
N GLN A 49 0.03 6.19 -9.27
CA GLN A 49 0.26 5.29 -10.38
C GLN A 49 1.25 4.16 -10.03
N GLU A 50 2.28 4.45 -9.24
CA GLU A 50 3.24 3.43 -8.79
C GLU A 50 2.63 2.46 -7.78
N VAL A 51 1.82 2.98 -6.87
CA VAL A 51 1.08 2.18 -5.90
C VAL A 51 0.07 1.29 -6.62
N GLU A 52 -0.68 1.83 -7.57
CA GLU A 52 -1.65 1.07 -8.35
C GLU A 52 -1.00 -0.04 -9.16
N VAL A 53 0.12 0.24 -9.85
CA VAL A 53 0.91 -0.77 -10.56
C VAL A 53 1.40 -1.85 -9.61
N TYR A 54 1.82 -1.49 -8.39
CA TYR A 54 2.27 -2.44 -7.38
C TYR A 54 1.12 -3.32 -6.88
N ILE A 55 -0.02 -2.73 -6.52
CA ILE A 55 -1.20 -3.47 -6.08
C ILE A 55 -1.68 -4.40 -7.19
N ASN A 56 -1.68 -3.94 -8.45
CA ASN A 56 -2.12 -4.75 -9.58
C ASN A 56 -1.18 -5.93 -9.85
N LYS A 57 0.14 -5.71 -9.78
CA LYS A 57 1.14 -6.79 -9.91
C LYS A 57 1.10 -7.79 -8.76
N ASN A 58 0.80 -7.33 -7.55
CA ASN A 58 0.83 -8.15 -6.34
C ASN A 58 -0.58 -8.49 -5.85
N LYS A 59 -1.62 -8.33 -6.68
CA LYS A 59 -3.03 -8.50 -6.29
C LYS A 59 -3.29 -9.86 -5.66
N LEU A 60 -2.71 -10.92 -6.25
CA LEU A 60 -2.80 -12.30 -5.74
C LEU A 60 -2.10 -12.47 -4.38
N LEU A 61 -0.96 -11.81 -4.18
CA LEU A 61 -0.22 -11.85 -2.92
C LEU A 61 -0.95 -11.07 -1.82
N LEU A 62 -1.46 -9.89 -2.14
CA LEU A 62 -2.24 -9.04 -1.23
C LEU A 62 -3.55 -9.74 -0.82
N MET A 63 -4.24 -10.42 -1.74
CA MET A 63 -5.45 -11.19 -1.43
C MET A 63 -5.20 -12.28 -0.37
N MET A 64 -4.08 -13.00 -0.43
CA MET A 64 -3.73 -13.97 0.62
C MET A 64 -3.28 -13.30 1.93
N GLN A 65 -2.79 -12.06 1.88
CA GLN A 65 -2.26 -11.33 3.02
C GLN A 65 -3.34 -10.67 3.90
N PHE A 66 -4.52 -10.41 3.32
CA PHE A 66 -5.68 -9.79 3.95
C PHE A 66 -6.91 -10.71 4.07
N ALA A 67 -6.82 -11.95 3.56
CA ALA A 67 -7.78 -13.02 3.81
C ALA A 67 -7.85 -13.37 5.30
#